data_AF-A0A7C6SC48-F1
#
_entry.id   AF-A0A7C6SC48-F1
#
_cell.length_a   1.000
_cell.length_b   1.000
_cell.length_c   1.000
_cell.angle_alpha   90.00
_cell.angle_beta   90.00
_cell.angle_gamma   90.00
#
_symmetry.space_group_name_H-M   'P 1'
#
loop_
_entity.id
_entity.type
_entity.pdbx_description
1 polymer ?
#
loop_
_entity_poly.entity_id
_entity_poly.type
_entity_poly.pdbx_seq_one_letter_code
_entity_poly.pdbx_strand_id
1 'polypeptide(L)'
;LGPYRKATQVELSATDARSLGFEIVIRESGDIKDTPGCKIVGPKGEIEINEGVIVAKRHIHLDPKTADEMGLKDKQVVQVEIETDNRSLIFGDVVIRVRDDFAPAMHIDTDEANAGCIQPNSYGYIIKEVFR
;
A
#
# COMPACT_ATOMS: atom_id res chain seq x y z
N LEU A 1 -11.86 -3.93 -6.15
CA LEU A 1 -10.85 -3.50 -7.13
C LEU A 1 -11.25 -4.00 -8.52
N GLY A 2 -11.27 -3.11 -9.50
CA GLY A 2 -11.31 -3.40 -10.94
C GLY A 2 -10.56 -2.27 -11.65
N PRO A 3 -10.30 -2.34 -12.97
CA PRO A 3 -10.61 -3.42 -13.90
C PRO A 3 -9.65 -4.61 -13.78
N TYR A 4 -9.82 -5.62 -14.66
CA TYR A 4 -8.86 -6.73 -14.83
C TYR A 4 -7.46 -6.21 -15.16
N ARG A 5 -6.45 -6.89 -14.63
CA ARG A 5 -5.04 -6.57 -14.81
C ARG A 5 -4.32 -7.73 -15.50
N LYS A 6 -3.07 -7.49 -15.91
CA LYS A 6 -2.23 -8.47 -16.63
C LYS A 6 -1.81 -9.66 -15.76
N ALA A 7 -1.73 -9.48 -14.44
CA ALA A 7 -1.39 -10.51 -13.49
C ALA A 7 -2.35 -10.47 -12.29
N THR A 8 -2.61 -11.64 -11.71
CA THR A 8 -3.40 -11.79 -10.48
C THR A 8 -2.54 -11.39 -9.28
N GLN A 9 -3.09 -10.58 -8.39
CA GLN A 9 -2.43 -10.15 -7.16
C GLN A 9 -3.44 -10.19 -6.01
N VAL A 10 -2.99 -10.67 -4.85
CA VAL A 10 -3.76 -10.72 -3.61
C VAL A 10 -3.02 -9.89 -2.57
N GLU A 11 -3.67 -8.83 -2.10
CA GLU A 11 -3.14 -7.96 -1.06
C GLU A 11 -3.79 -8.37 0.28
N LEU A 12 -2.96 -8.74 1.25
CA LEU A 12 -3.36 -9.11 2.61
C LEU A 12 -2.79 -8.11 3.61
N SER A 13 -3.43 -7.97 4.77
CA SER A 13 -2.75 -7.42 5.94
C SER A 13 -1.72 -8.43 6.48
N ALA A 14 -0.76 -7.96 7.28
CA ALA A 14 0.19 -8.87 7.95
C ALA A 14 -0.54 -9.84 8.90
N THR A 15 -1.60 -9.37 9.57
CA THR A 15 -2.48 -10.18 10.41
C THR A 15 -3.19 -11.28 9.61
N ASP A 16 -3.72 -10.97 8.42
CA ASP A 16 -4.38 -11.96 7.56
C ASP A 16 -3.37 -12.98 7.02
N ALA A 17 -2.22 -12.52 6.55
CA ALA A 17 -1.15 -13.40 6.08
C ALA A 17 -0.74 -14.40 7.17
N ARG A 18 -0.54 -13.91 8.41
CA ARG A 18 -0.25 -14.77 9.57
C ARG A 18 -1.35 -15.78 9.84
N SER A 19 -2.60 -15.33 9.82
CA SER A 19 -3.77 -16.17 10.13
C SER A 19 -3.97 -17.28 9.09
N LEU A 20 -3.62 -17.01 7.84
CA LEU A 20 -3.70 -17.93 6.72
C LEU A 20 -2.43 -18.78 6.52
N GLY A 21 -1.36 -18.53 7.30
CA GLY A 21 -0.10 -19.25 7.19
C GLY A 21 0.78 -18.84 6.02
N PHE A 22 0.56 -17.66 5.44
CA PHE A 22 1.44 -17.08 4.43
C PHE A 22 2.66 -16.41 5.06
N GLU A 23 3.78 -16.47 4.34
CA GLU A 23 4.93 -15.60 4.63
C GLU A 23 4.53 -14.13 4.41
N ILE A 24 4.95 -13.26 5.32
CA ILE A 24 4.70 -11.82 5.23
C ILE A 24 5.74 -11.21 4.28
N VAL A 25 5.36 -11.04 3.01
CA VAL A 25 6.20 -10.44 1.97
C VAL A 25 5.68 -9.06 1.61
N ILE A 26 6.36 -8.01 2.08
CA ILE A 26 5.96 -6.61 1.85
C ILE A 26 6.42 -6.16 0.46
N ARG A 27 5.48 -5.76 -0.41
CA ARG A 27 5.78 -5.36 -1.80
C ARG A 27 4.94 -4.18 -2.27
N GLU A 28 5.44 -3.47 -3.28
CA GLU A 28 4.64 -2.50 -4.03
C GLU A 28 3.70 -3.24 -5.00
N SER A 29 2.49 -2.69 -5.21
CA SER A 29 1.53 -3.28 -6.14
C SER A 29 2.13 -3.38 -7.57
N GLY A 30 2.16 -4.60 -8.11
CA GLY A 30 2.81 -4.98 -9.37
C GLY A 30 4.14 -5.72 -9.22
N ASP A 31 4.80 -5.65 -8.07
CA ASP A 31 6.03 -6.40 -7.78
C ASP A 31 5.70 -7.73 -7.07
N ILE A 32 5.29 -8.70 -7.87
CA ILE A 32 4.79 -10.01 -7.40
C ILE A 32 5.80 -11.15 -7.56
N LYS A 33 6.98 -10.88 -8.12
CA LYS A 33 7.96 -11.93 -8.40
C LYS A 33 8.51 -12.50 -7.10
N ASP A 34 8.66 -13.82 -7.04
CA ASP A 34 9.22 -14.54 -5.89
C ASP A 34 8.39 -14.29 -4.61
N THR A 35 7.07 -14.20 -4.77
CA THR A 35 6.10 -14.09 -3.67
C THR A 35 5.30 -15.39 -3.53
N PRO A 36 4.70 -15.67 -2.37
CA PRO A 36 3.84 -16.83 -2.21
C PRO A 36 2.67 -16.84 -3.21
N GLY A 37 2.30 -18.04 -3.63
CA GLY A 37 1.08 -18.31 -4.37
C GLY A 37 -0.10 -18.62 -3.45
N CYS A 38 -1.30 -18.79 -4.01
CA CYS A 38 -2.46 -19.29 -3.28
C CYS A 38 -3.51 -19.87 -4.22
N LYS A 39 -4.50 -20.55 -3.63
CA LYS A 39 -5.72 -20.94 -4.33
C LYS A 39 -6.81 -19.91 -4.09
N ILE A 40 -7.41 -19.41 -5.18
CA ILE A 40 -8.51 -18.44 -5.16
C ILE A 40 -9.78 -19.16 -5.60
N VAL A 41 -10.76 -19.21 -4.71
CA VAL A 41 -12.04 -19.90 -4.94
C VAL A 41 -13.15 -18.87 -5.13
N GLY A 42 -13.83 -18.94 -6.26
CA GLY A 42 -14.99 -18.12 -6.59
C GLY A 42 -16.26 -18.96 -6.78
N PRO A 43 -17.42 -18.31 -6.99
CA PRO A 43 -18.71 -19.01 -7.11
C PRO A 43 -18.84 -19.92 -8.33
N LYS A 44 -17.90 -19.86 -9.29
CA LYS A 44 -17.93 -20.61 -10.56
C LYS A 44 -16.70 -21.50 -10.78
N GLY A 45 -15.85 -21.67 -9.76
CA GLY A 45 -14.63 -22.47 -9.86
C GLY A 45 -13.49 -21.88 -9.04
N GLU A 46 -12.30 -22.43 -9.25
CA GLU A 46 -11.08 -22.03 -8.54
C GLU A 46 -9.90 -21.90 -9.51
N ILE A 47 -8.93 -21.09 -9.12
CA ILE A 47 -7.63 -20.97 -9.79
C ILE A 47 -6.52 -21.10 -8.75
N GLU A 48 -5.38 -21.61 -9.17
CA GLU A 48 -4.16 -21.63 -8.38
C GLU A 48 -3.13 -20.71 -9.03
N ILE A 49 -2.56 -19.80 -8.23
CA ILE A 49 -1.46 -18.93 -8.65
C ILE A 49 -0.21 -19.35 -7.91
N ASN A 50 0.93 -19.38 -8.59
CA ASN A 50 2.22 -19.76 -8.00
C ASN A 50 2.94 -18.59 -7.31
N GLU A 51 2.55 -17.36 -7.65
CA GLU A 51 3.02 -16.10 -7.06
C GLU A 51 1.89 -15.07 -7.11
N GLY A 52 1.94 -14.04 -6.26
CA GLY A 52 0.99 -12.93 -6.28
C GLY A 52 0.44 -12.51 -4.91
N VAL A 53 0.73 -13.23 -3.83
CA VAL A 53 0.28 -12.88 -2.48
C VAL A 53 1.29 -11.95 -1.81
N ILE A 54 0.85 -10.75 -1.43
CA ILE A 54 1.70 -9.73 -0.82
C ILE A 54 1.02 -9.08 0.39
N VAL A 55 1.83 -8.52 1.28
CA VAL A 55 1.39 -7.44 2.17
C VAL A 55 1.72 -6.12 1.48
N ALA A 56 0.72 -5.25 1.35
CA ALA A 56 0.86 -4.03 0.56
C ALA A 56 1.81 -3.05 1.25
N LYS A 57 2.87 -2.64 0.56
CA LYS A 57 3.74 -1.55 1.02
C LYS A 57 2.98 -0.23 0.92
N ARG A 58 2.90 0.52 2.02
CA ARG A 58 2.29 1.86 2.05
C ARG A 58 2.91 2.81 1.01
N HIS A 59 2.05 3.59 0.38
CA HIS A 59 2.45 4.49 -0.70
C HIS A 59 1.47 5.64 -0.85
N ILE A 60 1.91 6.70 -1.53
CA ILE A 60 1.07 7.81 -1.96
C ILE A 60 1.00 7.81 -3.48
N HIS A 61 -0.20 7.77 -4.01
CA HIS A 61 -0.48 8.08 -5.41
C HIS A 61 -0.51 9.59 -5.61
N LEU A 62 0.14 10.09 -6.65
CA LEU A 62 0.07 11.47 -7.11
C LEU A 62 -0.02 11.50 -8.64
N ASP A 63 -0.73 12.47 -9.20
CA ASP A 63 -0.54 12.86 -10.60
C ASP A 63 0.74 13.71 -10.75
N PRO A 64 1.32 13.82 -11.98
CA PRO A 64 2.58 14.54 -12.17
C PRO A 64 2.53 16.01 -11.78
N LYS A 65 1.37 16.67 -11.96
CA LYS A 65 1.23 18.09 -11.64
C LYS A 65 1.31 18.29 -10.13
N THR A 66 0.54 17.53 -9.35
CA THR A 66 0.61 17.62 -7.89
C THR A 66 1.98 17.19 -7.36
N ALA A 67 2.62 16.17 -7.95
CA ALA A 67 3.98 15.80 -7.57
C ALA A 67 4.98 16.97 -7.75
N ASP A 68 4.93 17.67 -8.89
CA ASP A 68 5.77 18.83 -9.17
C ASP A 68 5.49 20.01 -8.22
N GLU A 69 4.21 20.35 -7.99
CA GLU A 69 3.79 21.39 -7.04
C GLU A 69 4.27 21.09 -5.61
N MET A 70 4.30 19.81 -5.24
CA MET A 70 4.79 19.35 -3.94
C MET A 70 6.31 19.15 -3.92
N GLY A 71 7.02 19.29 -5.05
CA GLY A 71 8.46 19.02 -5.15
C GLY A 71 8.82 17.56 -4.83
N LEU A 72 7.93 16.62 -5.16
CA LEU A 72 8.09 15.19 -4.94
C LEU A 72 8.36 14.47 -6.27
N LYS A 73 9.06 13.34 -6.21
CA LYS A 73 9.42 12.53 -7.38
C LYS A 73 8.89 11.11 -7.27
N ASP A 74 8.64 10.47 -8.41
CA ASP A 74 8.33 9.04 -8.45
C ASP A 74 9.41 8.22 -7.74
N LYS A 75 8.98 7.25 -6.93
CA LYS A 75 9.80 6.38 -6.07
C LYS A 75 10.57 7.08 -4.95
N GLN A 76 10.34 8.38 -4.74
CA GLN A 76 10.86 9.04 -3.55
C GLN A 76 10.24 8.40 -2.31
N VAL A 77 11.05 8.22 -1.26
CA VAL A 77 10.59 7.75 0.03
C VAL A 77 10.48 8.93 0.99
N VAL A 78 9.32 9.05 1.63
CA VAL A 78 8.99 10.14 2.57
C VAL A 78 8.49 9.59 3.91
N GLN A 79 8.33 10.51 4.87
CA GLN A 79 7.56 10.28 6.07
C GLN A 79 6.19 10.95 5.96
N VAL A 80 5.18 10.36 6.61
CA VAL A 80 3.84 10.95 6.72
C VAL A 80 3.40 10.96 8.16
N GLU A 81 3.16 12.13 8.70
CA GLU A 81 2.54 12.31 10.01
C GLU A 81 1.01 12.28 9.89
N ILE A 82 0.37 11.52 10.76
CA ILE A 82 -1.08 11.51 10.90
C ILE A 82 -1.41 11.75 12.36
N GLU A 83 -2.13 12.84 12.62
CA GLU A 83 -2.62 13.20 13.94
C GLU A 83 -3.98 12.54 14.21
N THR A 84 -4.11 11.87 15.36
CA THR A 84 -5.37 11.33 15.86
C THR A 84 -5.50 11.61 17.35
N ASP A 85 -6.70 11.47 17.93
CA ASP A 85 -6.95 11.86 19.32
C ASP A 85 -6.02 11.20 20.35
N ASN A 86 -5.62 9.96 20.11
CA ASN A 86 -4.88 9.15 21.10
C ASN A 86 -3.72 8.34 20.51
N ARG A 87 -3.61 8.23 19.17
CA ARG A 87 -2.67 7.33 18.51
C ARG A 87 -2.01 7.98 17.28
N SER A 88 -1.69 9.26 17.38
CA SER A 88 -0.89 9.96 16.35
C SER A 88 0.40 9.20 16.10
N LEU A 89 0.84 9.18 14.84
CA LEU A 89 2.03 8.45 14.43
C LEU A 89 2.66 9.06 13.17
N ILE A 90 3.93 8.74 12.98
CA ILE A 90 4.66 9.06 11.75
C ILE A 90 4.97 7.75 11.03
N PHE A 91 4.39 7.56 9.86
CA PHE A 91 4.76 6.47 8.97
C PHE A 91 6.06 6.81 8.24
N GLY A 92 7.11 6.02 8.46
CA GLY A 92 8.32 6.04 7.63
C GLY A 92 8.16 5.20 6.36
N ASP A 93 9.15 5.25 5.46
CA ASP A 93 9.22 4.36 4.30
C ASP A 93 8.00 4.41 3.36
N VAL A 94 7.31 5.57 3.29
CA VAL A 94 6.16 5.79 2.40
C VAL A 94 6.66 6.11 1.00
N VAL A 95 6.31 5.28 0.02
CA VAL A 95 6.77 5.45 -1.37
C VAL A 95 5.84 6.38 -2.12
N ILE A 96 6.37 7.43 -2.76
CA ILE A 96 5.64 8.24 -3.73
C ILE A 96 5.56 7.48 -5.05
N ARG A 97 4.36 7.38 -5.63
CA ARG A 97 4.13 6.81 -6.95
C ARG A 97 3.42 7.84 -7.83
N VAL A 98 4.07 8.23 -8.91
CA VAL A 98 3.57 9.29 -9.81
C VAL A 98 3.13 8.70 -11.14
N ARG A 99 1.86 8.87 -11.50
CA ARG A 99 1.29 8.44 -12.78
C ARG A 99 0.14 9.33 -13.23
N ASP A 100 -0.06 9.46 -14.54
CA ASP A 100 -1.13 10.31 -15.12
C ASP A 100 -2.56 9.87 -14.74
N ASP A 101 -2.75 8.58 -14.44
CA ASP A 101 -4.05 8.00 -14.09
C ASP A 101 -4.29 7.92 -12.56
N PHE A 102 -3.46 8.59 -11.77
CA PHE A 102 -3.58 8.65 -10.32
C PHE A 102 -4.24 9.94 -9.84
N ALA A 103 -4.79 9.87 -8.64
CA ALA A 103 -5.25 11.01 -7.87
C ALA A 103 -4.53 11.01 -6.51
N PRO A 104 -4.32 12.19 -5.88
CA PRO A 104 -3.69 12.28 -4.57
C PRO A 104 -4.38 11.44 -3.51
N ALA A 105 -3.72 10.36 -3.07
CA ALA A 105 -4.23 9.48 -2.03
C ALA A 105 -3.10 8.66 -1.40
N MET A 106 -3.05 8.61 -0.07
CA MET A 106 -2.20 7.66 0.66
C MET A 106 -2.96 6.35 0.85
N HIS A 107 -2.33 5.23 0.49
CA HIS A 107 -2.85 3.90 0.68
C HIS A 107 -2.03 3.20 1.77
N ILE A 108 -2.72 2.76 2.81
CA ILE A 108 -2.22 1.95 3.92
C ILE A 108 -3.16 0.76 4.11
N ASP A 109 -2.66 -0.34 4.68
CA ASP A 109 -3.50 -1.50 4.97
C ASP A 109 -4.30 -1.34 6.29
N THR A 110 -5.13 -2.33 6.59
CA THR A 110 -5.97 -2.34 7.79
C THR A 110 -5.16 -2.39 9.09
N ASP A 111 -4.02 -3.09 9.13
CA ASP A 111 -3.17 -3.16 10.32
C ASP A 111 -2.53 -1.79 10.59
N GLU A 112 -2.02 -1.14 9.54
CA GLU A 112 -1.46 0.20 9.60
C GLU A 112 -2.50 1.24 10.04
N ALA A 113 -3.71 1.19 9.48
CA ALA A 113 -4.80 2.08 9.89
C ALA A 113 -5.20 1.86 11.36
N ASN A 114 -5.32 0.59 11.78
CA ASN A 114 -5.65 0.21 13.16
C ASN A 114 -4.55 0.64 14.16
N ALA A 115 -3.29 0.72 13.74
CA ALA A 115 -2.20 1.20 14.59
C ALA A 115 -2.38 2.68 15.02
N GLY A 116 -3.03 3.50 14.18
CA GLY A 116 -3.33 4.90 14.47
C GLY A 116 -4.78 5.22 14.79
N CYS A 117 -5.68 4.23 14.76
CA CYS A 117 -7.14 4.43 14.72
C CYS A 117 -7.59 5.36 13.56
N ILE A 118 -6.89 5.28 12.42
CA ILE A 118 -7.10 6.15 11.27
C ILE A 118 -8.37 5.72 10.53
N GLN A 119 -9.21 6.70 10.18
CA GLN A 119 -10.44 6.46 9.43
C GLN A 119 -10.24 6.75 7.94
N PRO A 120 -11.09 6.20 7.06
CA PRO A 120 -11.11 6.61 5.66
C PRO A 120 -11.27 8.12 5.53
N ASN A 121 -10.57 8.73 4.56
CA ASN A 121 -10.56 10.18 4.30
C ASN A 121 -9.93 11.05 5.41
N SER A 122 -9.14 10.46 6.32
CA SER A 122 -8.22 11.23 7.16
C SER A 122 -7.10 11.87 6.33
N TYR A 123 -6.60 13.02 6.79
CA TYR A 123 -5.49 13.72 6.18
C TYR A 123 -4.19 13.51 6.97
N GLY A 124 -3.07 13.58 6.27
CA GLY A 124 -1.74 13.52 6.87
C GLY A 124 -0.80 14.54 6.23
N TYR A 125 0.34 14.77 6.87
CA TYR A 125 1.35 15.74 6.44
C TYR A 125 2.60 15.03 5.96
N ILE A 126 3.05 15.33 4.74
CA ILE A 126 4.30 14.79 4.20
C ILE A 126 5.47 15.55 4.81
N ILE A 127 6.38 14.82 5.45
CA ILE A 127 7.63 15.34 5.99
C ILE A 127 8.73 15.09 4.94
N LYS A 128 9.21 16.18 4.33
CA LYS A 128 10.18 16.13 3.20
C LYS A 128 11.63 15.89 3.65
N GLU A 129 11.97 16.30 4.86
CA GLU A 129 13.31 16.13 5.43
C GLU A 129 13.27 15.04 6.49
N VAL A 130 13.71 13.84 6.11
CA VAL A 130 13.90 12.76 7.06
C VAL A 130 15.31 12.89 7.61
N PHE A 131 15.46 13.46 8.81
CA PHE A 131 16.70 13.35 9.56
C PHE A 131 16.87 11.87 9.95
N ARG A 132 17.86 11.20 9.35
CA ARG A 132 18.37 9.91 9.83
C ARG A 132 19.67 10.14 10.58
#